data_AF-A0A3A8TY21-F1
#
_entry.id   AF-A0A3A8TY21-F1
#
_cell.length_a   1.000
_cell.length_b   1.000
_cell.length_c   1.000
_cell.angle_alpha   90.00
_cell.angle_beta   90.00
_cell.angle_gamma   90.00
#
_symmetry.space_group_name_H-M   'P 1'
#
loop_
_entity.id
_entity.type
_entity.pdbx_description
1 polymer ?
#
loop_
_entity_poly.entity_id
_entity_poly.type
_entity_poly.pdbx_seq_one_letter_code
_entity_poly.pdbx_strand_id
1 'polypeptide(L)'
;MKKFQYRLETVLAYKTQVLDNLKTEHAAIIQNVNRKREEIRGLNQELAGYESRFDQAREEGISIESYRLFDMCIGRMEEIIDTEKERLKALRRQEDEKKQEVISAKVDTSKFEKLKEKKIIEYQKVAMKADEMFVEEFVSNAALRQRHQNRG
;
A
#
# COMPACT_ATOMS: atom_id res chain seq x y z
N MET A 1 -13.02 16.01 34.16
CA MET A 1 -12.25 16.69 33.09
C MET A 1 -12.96 16.64 31.74
N LYS A 2 -12.70 17.60 30.85
CA LYS A 2 -13.25 17.60 29.48
C LYS A 2 -12.62 16.48 28.65
N LYS A 3 -13.41 15.76 27.85
CA LYS A 3 -12.94 14.70 26.93
C LYS A 3 -11.85 15.24 26.00
N PHE A 4 -10.83 14.42 25.73
CA PHE A 4 -9.76 14.75 24.78
C PHE A 4 -10.33 15.01 23.38
N GLN A 5 -9.89 16.09 22.75
CA GLN A 5 -10.20 16.42 21.37
C GLN A 5 -8.91 16.80 20.65
N TYR A 6 -8.58 16.07 19.57
CA TYR A 6 -7.43 16.38 18.76
C TYR A 6 -7.78 17.46 17.75
N ARG A 7 -7.08 18.60 17.81
CA ARG A 7 -7.38 19.77 16.95
C ARG A 7 -7.21 19.49 15.45
N LEU A 8 -6.36 18.52 15.09
CA LEU A 8 -6.06 18.17 13.70
C LEU A 8 -6.73 16.85 13.29
N GLU A 9 -7.81 16.44 13.95
CA GLU A 9 -8.52 15.19 13.64
C GLU A 9 -9.04 15.17 12.20
N THR A 10 -9.61 16.28 11.73
CA THR A 10 -10.11 16.41 10.36
C THR A 10 -8.99 16.32 9.32
N VAL A 11 -7.84 16.92 9.61
CA VAL A 11 -6.65 16.86 8.76
C VAL A 11 -6.10 15.44 8.70
N LEU A 12 -6.04 14.75 9.85
CA LEU A 12 -5.61 13.36 9.91
C LEU A 12 -6.56 12.46 9.10
N ALA A 13 -7.87 12.59 9.29
CA ALA A 13 -8.87 11.83 8.55
C ALA A 13 -8.76 12.05 7.03
N TYR A 14 -8.59 13.30 6.59
CA TYR A 14 -8.37 13.60 5.18
C TYR A 14 -7.11 12.92 4.64
N LYS A 15 -5.99 12.99 5.36
CA LYS A 15 -4.73 12.35 4.94
C LYS A 15 -4.83 10.83 4.88
N THR A 16 -5.53 10.21 5.83
CA THR A 16 -5.84 8.78 5.79
C THR A 16 -6.66 8.42 4.55
N GLN A 17 -7.70 9.21 4.23
CA GLN A 17 -8.50 8.97 3.02
C GLN A 17 -7.66 9.08 1.73
N VAL A 18 -6.80 10.10 1.63
CA VAL A 18 -5.90 10.27 0.48
C VAL A 18 -4.95 9.07 0.37
N LEU A 19 -4.37 8.63 1.48
CA LEU A 19 -3.49 7.46 1.50
C LEU A 19 -4.23 6.19 1.04
N ASP A 20 -5.46 5.98 1.47
CA ASP A 20 -6.23 4.80 1.07
C ASP A 20 -6.63 4.85 -0.40
N ASN A 21 -6.97 6.02 -0.94
CA ASN A 21 -7.20 6.20 -2.37
C ASN A 21 -5.95 5.85 -3.18
N LEU A 22 -4.77 6.35 -2.77
CA LEU A 22 -3.50 6.05 -3.44
C LEU A 22 -3.15 4.55 -3.41
N LYS A 23 -3.45 3.85 -2.30
CA LYS A 23 -3.27 2.38 -2.23
C LYS A 23 -4.18 1.65 -3.20
N THR A 24 -5.44 2.09 -3.33
CA THR A 24 -6.39 1.49 -4.27
C THR A 24 -5.93 1.69 -5.72
N GLU A 25 -5.47 2.87 -6.07
CA GLU A 25 -4.88 3.15 -7.39
C GLU A 25 -3.65 2.28 -7.65
N HIS A 26 -2.75 2.16 -6.66
CA HIS A 26 -1.57 1.30 -6.75
C HIS A 26 -1.94 -0.17 -6.96
N ALA A 27 -2.95 -0.67 -6.24
CA ALA A 27 -3.45 -2.03 -6.40
C ALA A 27 -4.00 -2.29 -7.81
N ALA A 28 -4.72 -1.33 -8.40
CA ALA A 28 -5.20 -1.42 -9.77
C ALA A 28 -4.05 -1.49 -10.80
N ILE A 29 -2.99 -0.72 -10.59
CA ILE A 29 -1.79 -0.78 -11.44
C ILE A 29 -1.09 -2.14 -11.31
N ILE A 30 -0.94 -2.67 -10.09
CA ILE A 30 -0.39 -4.01 -9.86
C ILE A 30 -1.20 -5.07 -10.61
N GLN A 31 -2.54 -4.99 -10.56
CA GLN A 31 -3.40 -5.90 -11.30
C GLN A 31 -3.15 -5.82 -12.81
N ASN A 32 -2.97 -4.61 -13.36
CA ASN A 32 -2.63 -4.42 -14.77
C ASN A 32 -1.27 -5.02 -15.13
N VAL A 33 -0.24 -4.83 -14.28
CA VAL A 33 1.08 -5.43 -14.44
C VAL A 33 0.98 -6.96 -14.46
N ASN A 34 0.21 -7.54 -13.53
CA ASN A 34 0.05 -8.99 -13.43
C ASN A 34 -0.69 -9.56 -14.64
N ARG A 35 -1.79 -8.92 -15.05
CA ARG A 35 -2.52 -9.31 -16.27
C ARG A 35 -1.61 -9.29 -17.50
N LYS A 36 -0.76 -8.25 -17.63
CA LYS A 36 0.16 -8.13 -18.75
C LYS A 36 1.26 -9.21 -18.73
N ARG A 37 1.74 -9.58 -17.55
CA ARG A 37 2.67 -10.71 -17.38
C ARG A 37 2.04 -12.03 -17.81
N GLU A 38 0.77 -12.26 -17.48
CA GLU A 38 0.08 -13.48 -17.87
C GLU A 38 -0.16 -13.54 -19.38
N GLU A 39 -0.54 -12.42 -19.99
CA GLU A 39 -0.67 -12.29 -21.45
C GLU A 39 0.65 -12.66 -22.17
N ILE A 40 1.77 -12.08 -21.71
CA ILE A 40 3.10 -12.41 -22.25
C ILE A 40 3.43 -13.90 -22.03
N ARG A 41 3.06 -14.48 -20.87
CA ARG A 41 3.28 -15.90 -20.62
C ARG A 41 2.49 -16.76 -21.61
N GLY A 42 1.22 -16.42 -21.86
CA GLY A 42 0.39 -17.10 -22.86
C GLY A 42 1.01 -17.04 -24.26
N LEU A 43 1.45 -15.85 -24.69
CA LEU A 43 2.12 -15.69 -25.99
C LEU A 43 3.40 -16.53 -26.11
N ASN A 44 4.21 -16.62 -25.04
CA ASN A 44 5.40 -17.49 -25.05
C ASN A 44 5.04 -18.98 -25.11
N GLN A 45 3.92 -19.39 -24.49
CA GLN A 45 3.43 -20.77 -24.60
C GLN A 45 2.96 -21.09 -26.02
N GLU A 46 2.27 -20.14 -26.67
CA GLU A 46 1.87 -20.29 -28.08
C GLU A 46 3.08 -20.34 -29.01
N LEU A 47 4.08 -19.47 -28.80
CA LEU A 47 5.34 -19.49 -29.53
C LEU A 47 6.04 -20.85 -29.42
N ALA A 48 6.21 -21.37 -28.21
CA ALA A 48 6.80 -22.68 -27.98
C ALA A 48 6.01 -23.81 -28.67
N GLY A 49 4.68 -23.66 -28.76
CA GLY A 49 3.83 -24.57 -29.54
C GLY A 49 4.10 -24.50 -31.04
N TYR A 50 4.31 -23.31 -31.60
CA TYR A 50 4.70 -23.15 -33.01
C TYR A 50 6.07 -23.73 -33.30
N GLU A 51 7.06 -23.46 -32.45
CA GLU A 51 8.42 -24.00 -32.57
C GLU A 51 8.40 -25.54 -32.52
N SER A 52 7.70 -26.13 -31.56
CA SER A 52 7.60 -27.60 -31.46
C SER A 52 6.94 -28.23 -32.69
N ARG A 53 5.89 -27.61 -33.23
CA ARG A 53 5.25 -28.10 -34.47
C ARG A 53 6.15 -27.93 -35.69
N PHE A 54 6.92 -26.86 -35.74
CA PHE A 54 7.90 -26.63 -36.80
C PHE A 54 9.01 -27.68 -36.76
N ASP A 55 9.54 -28.00 -35.59
CA ASP A 55 10.56 -29.04 -35.42
C ASP A 55 10.06 -30.41 -35.88
N GLN A 56 8.86 -30.81 -35.47
CA GLN A 56 8.22 -32.06 -35.94
C GLN A 56 8.05 -32.08 -37.46
N ALA A 57 7.50 -31.00 -38.01
CA ALA A 57 7.28 -30.91 -39.46
C ALA A 57 8.60 -30.92 -40.24
N ARG A 58 9.66 -30.34 -39.68
CA ARG A 58 11.01 -30.37 -40.25
C ARG A 58 11.59 -31.79 -40.29
N GLU A 59 11.38 -32.59 -39.24
CA GLU A 59 11.78 -34.01 -39.21
C GLU A 59 11.04 -34.86 -40.26
N GLU A 60 9.76 -34.57 -40.49
CA GLU A 60 8.92 -35.27 -41.48
C GLU A 60 9.21 -34.86 -42.94
N GLY A 61 9.92 -33.75 -43.14
CA GLY A 61 10.23 -33.19 -44.45
C GLY A 61 9.09 -32.35 -45.02
N ILE A 62 9.08 -31.05 -44.68
CA ILE A 62 8.12 -30.08 -45.22
C ILE A 62 8.56 -29.40 -46.51
N SER A 63 7.58 -28.87 -47.25
CA SER A 63 7.83 -27.98 -48.38
C SER A 63 8.49 -26.67 -47.93
N ILE A 64 9.20 -26.04 -48.87
CA ILE A 64 9.85 -24.73 -48.67
C ILE A 64 8.81 -23.65 -48.34
N GLU A 65 7.60 -23.75 -48.91
CA GLU A 65 6.50 -22.82 -48.62
C GLU A 65 6.04 -22.91 -47.17
N SER A 66 5.83 -24.13 -46.66
CA SER A 66 5.49 -24.36 -45.26
C SER A 66 6.59 -23.88 -44.31
N TYR A 67 7.86 -24.11 -44.66
CA TYR A 67 9.00 -23.61 -43.89
C TYR A 67 8.95 -22.08 -43.76
N ARG A 68 8.77 -21.36 -44.88
CA ARG A 68 8.67 -19.89 -44.88
C ARG A 68 7.48 -19.38 -44.07
N LEU A 69 6.36 -20.10 -44.09
CA LEU A 69 5.19 -19.74 -43.30
C LEU A 69 5.48 -19.86 -41.80
N PHE A 70 6.11 -20.95 -41.35
CA PHE A 70 6.51 -21.12 -39.96
C PHE A 70 7.47 -20.02 -39.50
N ASP A 71 8.53 -19.76 -40.27
CA ASP A 71 9.52 -18.71 -39.99
C ASP A 71 8.86 -17.34 -39.81
N MET A 72 7.95 -16.98 -40.73
CA MET A 72 7.18 -15.73 -40.65
C MET A 72 6.28 -15.66 -39.42
N CYS A 73 5.56 -16.74 -39.09
CA CYS A 73 4.66 -16.78 -37.94
C CYS A 73 5.42 -16.71 -36.61
N ILE A 74 6.52 -17.45 -36.49
CA ILE A 74 7.39 -17.46 -35.31
C ILE A 74 8.00 -16.08 -35.13
N GLY A 75 8.65 -15.53 -36.16
CA GLY A 75 9.25 -14.20 -36.08
C GLY A 75 8.23 -13.10 -35.77
N ARG A 76 7.03 -13.18 -36.33
CA ARG A 76 5.95 -12.23 -35.99
C ARG A 76 5.51 -12.34 -34.53
N MET A 77 5.44 -13.55 -34.00
CA MET A 77 5.06 -13.78 -32.60
C MET A 77 6.14 -13.25 -31.64
N GLU A 78 7.42 -13.43 -31.97
CA GLU A 78 8.55 -12.87 -31.22
C GLU A 78 8.47 -11.33 -31.16
N GLU A 79 8.23 -10.66 -32.30
CA GLU A 79 8.05 -9.20 -32.36
C GLU A 79 6.89 -8.72 -31.46
N ILE A 80 5.76 -9.45 -31.47
CA ILE A 80 4.61 -9.15 -30.62
C ILE A 80 5.02 -9.27 -29.15
N ILE A 81 5.66 -10.38 -28.76
CA ILE A 81 6.11 -10.62 -27.39
C ILE A 81 7.06 -9.50 -26.92
N ASP A 82 8.00 -9.08 -27.76
CA ASP A 82 8.93 -8.01 -27.41
C ASP A 82 8.24 -6.66 -27.27
N THR A 83 7.27 -6.35 -28.14
CA THR A 83 6.42 -5.17 -28.00
C THR A 83 5.62 -5.20 -26.69
N GLU A 84 5.09 -6.36 -26.31
CA GLU A 84 4.35 -6.51 -25.06
C GLU A 84 5.27 -6.42 -23.82
N LYS A 85 6.51 -6.91 -23.90
CA LYS A 85 7.53 -6.71 -22.85
C LYS A 85 7.85 -5.23 -22.65
N GLU A 86 7.95 -4.43 -23.71
CA GLU A 86 8.15 -2.98 -23.59
C GLU A 86 6.95 -2.28 -22.94
N ARG A 87 5.73 -2.67 -23.30
CA ARG A 87 4.51 -2.19 -22.62
C ARG A 87 4.48 -2.58 -21.14
N LEU A 88 4.92 -3.80 -20.80
CA LEU A 88 5.07 -4.22 -19.41
C LEU A 88 6.11 -3.39 -18.65
N LYS A 89 7.23 -3.01 -19.29
CA LYS A 89 8.22 -2.11 -18.67
C LYS A 89 7.61 -0.74 -18.37
N ALA A 90 6.81 -0.18 -19.28
CA ALA A 90 6.10 1.08 -19.04
C ALA A 90 5.12 0.97 -17.86
N LEU A 91 4.33 -0.11 -17.77
CA LEU A 91 3.44 -0.36 -16.63
C LEU A 91 4.19 -0.50 -15.31
N ARG A 92 5.38 -1.14 -15.30
CA ARG A 92 6.21 -1.24 -14.10
C ARG A 92 6.74 0.12 -13.65
N ARG A 93 7.12 0.99 -14.57
CA ARG A 93 7.51 2.37 -14.23
C ARG A 93 6.36 3.14 -13.57
N GLN A 94 5.15 3.02 -14.11
CA GLN A 94 3.96 3.62 -13.50
C GLN A 94 3.66 3.05 -12.11
N GLU A 95 3.87 1.75 -11.91
CA GLU A 95 3.74 1.11 -10.60
C GLU A 95 4.76 1.65 -9.60
N ASP A 96 6.03 1.77 -10.00
CA ASP A 96 7.09 2.33 -9.18
C ASP A 96 6.83 3.79 -8.80
N GLU A 97 6.38 4.62 -9.74
CA GLU A 97 5.99 6.02 -9.50
C GLU A 97 4.85 6.11 -8.49
N LYS A 98 3.75 5.36 -8.70
CA LYS A 98 2.61 5.35 -7.78
C LYS A 98 3.00 4.79 -6.40
N LYS A 99 3.89 3.81 -6.35
CA LYS A 99 4.43 3.28 -5.09
C LYS A 99 5.17 4.35 -4.29
N GLN A 100 5.95 5.22 -4.95
CA GLN A 100 6.60 6.35 -4.26
C GLN A 100 5.58 7.34 -3.71
N GLU A 101 4.49 7.63 -4.45
CA GLU A 101 3.40 8.46 -3.95
C GLU A 101 2.75 7.87 -2.68
N VAL A 102 2.45 6.57 -2.69
CA VAL A 102 1.90 5.86 -1.53
C VAL A 102 2.85 5.93 -0.34
N ILE A 103 4.14 5.73 -0.54
CA ILE A 103 5.15 5.80 0.52
C ILE A 103 5.20 7.22 1.10
N SER A 104 5.25 8.25 0.24
CA SER A 104 5.26 9.65 0.66
C SER A 104 4.02 10.02 1.49
N ALA A 105 2.83 9.66 0.99
CA ALA A 105 1.57 9.88 1.68
C ALA A 105 1.49 9.12 3.02
N LYS A 106 2.03 7.91 3.08
CA LYS A 106 2.11 7.11 4.31
C LYS A 106 3.01 7.78 5.34
N VAL A 107 4.19 8.23 4.93
CA VAL A 107 5.13 8.95 5.80
C VAL A 107 4.48 10.21 6.35
N ASP A 108 3.80 10.98 5.51
CA ASP A 108 3.12 12.20 5.93
C ASP A 108 1.97 11.90 6.92
N THR A 109 1.10 10.95 6.60
CA THR A 109 -0.01 10.54 7.48
C THR A 109 0.50 10.07 8.84
N SER A 110 1.56 9.24 8.86
CA SER A 110 2.16 8.76 10.11
C SER A 110 2.77 9.86 10.98
N LYS A 111 3.18 11.01 10.41
CA LYS A 111 3.60 12.16 11.23
C LYS A 111 2.43 12.71 12.04
N PHE A 112 1.23 12.79 11.47
CA PHE A 112 0.03 13.27 12.14
C PHE A 112 -0.48 12.28 13.19
N GLU A 113 -0.39 10.97 12.91
CA GLU A 113 -0.71 9.92 13.89
C GLU A 113 0.20 10.03 15.12
N LYS A 114 1.52 10.13 14.91
CA LYS A 114 2.49 10.33 16.01
C LYS A 114 2.25 11.61 16.78
N LEU A 115 1.84 12.69 16.11
CA LEU A 115 1.50 13.95 16.78
C LEU A 115 0.25 13.80 17.66
N LYS A 116 -0.78 13.10 17.17
CA LYS A 116 -1.99 12.78 17.94
C LYS A 116 -1.65 11.94 19.17
N GLU A 117 -0.83 10.90 19.01
CA GLU A 117 -0.37 10.05 20.10
C GLU A 117 0.34 10.85 21.20
N LYS A 118 1.29 11.73 20.83
CA LYS A 118 1.96 12.63 21.80
C LYS A 118 0.97 13.51 22.55
N LYS A 119 -0.04 14.06 21.86
CA LYS A 119 -1.06 14.92 22.47
C LYS A 119 -1.99 14.15 23.42
N ILE A 120 -2.29 12.89 23.13
CA ILE A 120 -3.03 12.00 24.02
C ILE A 120 -2.23 11.77 25.31
N ILE A 121 -0.93 11.48 25.19
CA ILE A 121 -0.05 11.26 26.34
C ILE A 121 0.04 12.53 27.21
N GLU A 122 0.19 13.71 26.60
CA GLU A 122 0.19 15.00 27.32
C GLU A 122 -1.13 15.21 28.08
N TYR A 123 -2.26 14.96 27.44
CA TYR A 123 -3.58 15.06 28.06
C TYR A 123 -3.72 14.09 29.25
N GLN A 124 -3.30 12.84 29.09
CA GLN A 124 -3.33 11.83 30.16
C GLN A 124 -2.46 12.25 31.35
N LYS A 125 -1.27 12.83 31.12
CA LYS A 125 -0.42 13.33 32.20
C LYS A 125 -1.04 14.48 32.98
N VAL A 126 -1.65 15.44 32.28
CA VAL A 126 -2.38 16.55 32.93
C VAL A 126 -3.57 15.99 33.72
N ALA A 127 -4.25 15.00 33.16
CA ALA A 127 -5.36 14.36 33.83
C ALA A 127 -4.95 13.66 35.13
N MET A 128 -3.91 12.84 35.09
CA MET A 128 -3.38 12.16 36.28
C MET A 128 -2.97 13.17 37.36
N LYS A 129 -2.30 14.27 37.00
CA LYS A 129 -1.91 15.31 37.96
C LYS A 129 -3.12 16.01 38.61
N ALA A 130 -4.17 16.28 37.83
CA ALA A 130 -5.39 16.87 38.37
C ALA A 130 -6.11 15.92 39.34
N ASP A 131 -6.12 14.62 39.02
CA ASP A 131 -6.68 13.59 39.89
C ASP A 131 -5.84 13.43 41.18
N GLU A 132 -4.50 13.44 41.08
CA GLU A 132 -3.59 13.43 42.24
C GLU A 132 -3.86 14.63 43.17
N MET A 133 -3.92 15.85 42.62
CA MET A 133 -4.24 17.06 43.41
C MET A 133 -5.61 16.98 44.08
N PHE A 134 -6.62 16.45 43.40
CA PHE A 134 -7.95 16.27 43.96
C PHE A 134 -7.94 15.28 45.13
N VAL A 135 -7.21 14.17 45.00
CA VAL A 135 -7.05 13.18 46.08
C VAL A 135 -6.31 13.79 47.26
N GLU A 136 -5.22 14.53 47.04
CA GLU A 136 -4.47 15.23 48.10
C GLU A 136 -5.33 16.24 48.86
N GLU A 137 -6.11 17.05 48.15
CA GLU A 137 -7.04 18.01 48.75
C GLU A 137 -8.13 17.28 49.57
N PHE A 138 -8.70 16.20 49.02
CA PHE A 138 -9.72 15.41 49.71
C PHE A 138 -9.19 14.80 51.01
N VAL A 139 -8.01 14.17 50.98
CA VAL A 139 -7.37 13.55 52.15
C VAL A 139 -6.99 14.61 53.19
N SER A 140 -6.45 15.74 52.75
CA SER A 140 -6.08 16.85 53.65
C SER A 140 -7.30 17.45 54.36
N ASN A 141 -8.38 17.68 53.62
CA ASN A 141 -9.64 18.17 54.16
C ASN A 141 -10.31 17.16 55.12
N ALA A 142 -10.26 15.87 54.80
CA ALA A 142 -10.76 14.81 55.69
C ALA A 142 -9.96 14.73 57.00
N ALA A 143 -8.63 14.79 56.93
CA ALA A 143 -7.75 14.77 58.09
C ALA A 143 -7.94 16.01 58.99
N LEU A 144 -8.15 17.20 58.40
CA LEU A 144 -8.48 18.42 59.15
C LEU A 144 -9.79 18.26 59.90
N ARG A 145 -10.84 17.73 59.26
CA ARG A 145 -12.14 17.49 59.91
C ARG A 145 -12.05 16.50 61.08
N GLN A 146 -11.31 15.39 60.93
CA GLN A 146 -11.08 14.45 62.03
C GLN A 146 -10.33 15.08 63.21
N ARG A 147 -9.32 15.92 62.94
CA ARG A 147 -8.61 16.64 64.01
C ARG A 147 -9.48 17.65 64.75
N HIS A 148 -10.44 18.27 64.06
CA HIS A 148 -11.42 19.15 64.70
C HIS A 148 -12.44 18.38 65.56
N GLN A 149 -12.84 17.17 65.16
CA GLN A 149 -13.75 16.32 65.95
C GLN A 149 -13.09 15.75 67.21
N ASN A 150 -11.78 15.46 67.18
CA ASN A 150 -11.05 14.92 68.33
C ASN A 150 -10.54 15.99 69.32
N ARG A 151 -10.89 17.27 69.12
CA ARG A 151 -10.53 18.40 69.99
C ARG A 151 -11.73 19.02 70.72
N GLY A 152 -12.90 18.38 70.64
CA GLY A 152 -14.10 18.69 71.43
C GLY A 152 -14.25 17.77 72.61
#